data_AF-A0A2J4XX60-F1
#
_entry.id   AF-A0A2J4XX60-F1
#
_cell.length_a   1.000
_cell.length_b   1.000
_cell.length_c   1.000
_cell.angle_alpha   90.00
_cell.angle_beta   90.00
_cell.angle_gamma   90.00
#
_symmetry.space_group_name_H-M   'P 1'
#
loop_
_entity.id
_entity.type
_entity.pdbx_description
1 polymer ?
#
loop_
_entity_poly.entity_id
_entity_poly.type
_entity_poly.pdbx_seq_one_letter_code
_entity_poly.pdbx_strand_id
1 'polypeptide(L)' 'MRFWLVLCVALFLAGCSSHRAPPPNPRLADSITVVANLNEQLRNWRGAPYRYGGMSPRGVDCSG' A
#
# COMPACT_ATOMS: atom_id res chain seq x y z
N MET A 1 13.06 23.91 29.64
CA MET A 1 13.38 24.05 28.20
C MET A 1 13.37 22.70 27.46
N ARG A 2 14.09 21.66 27.92
CA ARG A 2 14.13 20.34 27.25
C ARG A 2 12.76 19.65 27.12
N PHE A 3 11.95 19.67 28.18
CA PHE A 3 10.61 19.04 28.18
C PHE A 3 9.62 19.70 27.21
N TRP A 4 9.77 21.00 26.96
CA TRP A 4 8.91 21.73 26.03
C TRP A 4 9.18 21.32 24.58
N LEU A 5 10.45 21.12 24.22
CA LEU A 5 10.84 20.58 22.92
C LEU A 5 10.29 19.16 22.71
N VAL A 6 10.38 18.29 23.72
CA VAL A 6 9.82 16.93 23.65
C VAL A 6 8.30 16.95 23.45
N LEU A 7 7.59 17.84 24.16
CA LEU A 7 6.15 18.03 24.03
C LEU A 7 5.77 18.50 22.62
N CYS A 8 6.48 19.49 22.07
CA CYS A 8 6.26 19.97 20.72
C CYS A 8 6.46 18.86 19.69
N VAL A 9 7.55 18.10 19.78
CA VAL A 9 7.84 16.97 18.87
C VAL A 9 6.73 15.91 18.97
N ALA A 10 6.30 15.53 20.17
CA ALA A 10 5.21 14.56 20.35
C ALA A 10 3.89 15.03 19.72
N LEU A 11 3.55 16.32 19.85
CA LEU A 11 2.35 16.91 19.24
C LEU A 11 2.44 16.91 17.70
N PHE A 12 3.62 17.18 17.12
CA PHE A 12 3.82 17.10 15.68
C PHE A 12 3.70 15.65 15.14
N LEU A 13 4.23 14.65 15.86
CA LEU A 13 4.13 13.25 15.43
C LEU A 13 2.71 12.67 15.56
N ALA A 14 1.93 13.11 16.55
CA ALA A 14 0.54 12.65 16.73
C ALA A 14 -0.37 13.01 15.54
N GLY A 15 -0.05 14.06 14.77
CA GLY A 15 -0.83 14.49 13.61
C GLY A 15 -0.76 13.54 12.41
N CYS A 16 0.26 12.70 12.31
CA CYS A 16 0.44 11.78 11.17
C CYS A 16 -0.47 10.54 11.22
N SER A 17 -1.12 10.27 12.37
CA SER A 17 -1.96 9.08 12.58
C SER A 17 -3.45 9.30 12.25
N SER A 18 -3.84 10.50 11.81
CA SER A 18 -5.27 10.82 11.56
C SER A 18 -5.87 10.17 10.30
N HIS A 19 -5.12 9.32 9.60
CA HIS A 19 -5.65 8.54 8.48
C HIS A 19 -6.52 7.40 9.03
N ARG A 20 -7.84 7.61 9.07
CA ARG A 20 -8.79 6.51 9.29
C ARG A 20 -8.70 5.56 8.10
N ALA A 21 -8.44 4.28 8.38
CA ALA A 21 -8.55 3.26 7.35
C ALA A 21 -9.96 3.32 6.74
N PRO A 22 -10.08 3.36 5.40
CA PRO A 22 -11.38 3.25 4.76
C PRO A 22 -12.08 1.95 5.21
N PRO A 23 -13.42 1.93 5.27
CA PRO A 23 -14.13 0.69 5.54
C PRO A 23 -13.69 -0.38 4.53
N PRO A 24 -13.58 -1.66 4.95
CA PRO A 24 -13.17 -2.74 4.07
C PRO A 24 -14.07 -2.74 2.85
N ASN A 25 -13.48 -2.71 1.66
CA ASN A 25 -14.25 -2.63 0.43
C ASN A 25 -15.06 -3.94 0.29
N PRO A 26 -16.42 -3.87 0.30
CA PRO A 26 -17.27 -5.06 0.37
C PRO A 26 -17.12 -5.96 -0.86
N ARG A 27 -16.57 -5.45 -1.97
CA ARG A 27 -16.23 -6.26 -3.16
C ARG A 27 -15.15 -7.30 -2.89
N LEU A 28 -14.31 -7.11 -1.87
CA LEU A 28 -13.31 -8.11 -1.47
C LEU A 28 -13.93 -9.30 -0.73
N ALA A 29 -15.19 -9.21 -0.30
CA ALA A 29 -15.91 -10.35 0.28
C ALA A 29 -16.37 -11.37 -0.78
N ASP A 30 -16.44 -10.96 -2.05
CA ASP A 30 -16.79 -11.85 -3.16
C ASP A 30 -15.54 -12.46 -3.81
N SER A 31 -15.32 -13.74 -3.55
CA SER A 31 -14.17 -14.49 -4.07
C SER A 31 -14.13 -14.56 -5.60
N ILE A 32 -15.29 -14.54 -6.28
CA ILE A 32 -15.35 -14.59 -7.75
C ILE A 32 -14.79 -13.28 -8.32
N THR A 33 -15.26 -12.15 -7.79
CA THR A 33 -14.77 -10.82 -8.18
C THR A 33 -13.27 -10.66 -7.88
N VAL A 34 -12.79 -11.15 -6.74
CA VAL A 34 -11.36 -11.10 -6.39
C VAL A 34 -10.51 -11.91 -7.38
N VAL A 35 -10.91 -13.16 -7.67
CA VAL A 35 -10.17 -14.02 -8.61
C VAL A 35 -10.16 -13.44 -10.02
N ALA A 36 -11.27 -12.86 -10.48
CA ALA A 36 -11.35 -12.22 -11.80
C ALA A 36 -10.36 -11.04 -11.90
N ASN A 37 -10.33 -10.15 -10.90
CA ASN A 37 -9.43 -8.99 -10.86
C ASN A 37 -7.95 -9.40 -10.77
N LEU A 38 -7.62 -10.43 -9.98
CA LEU A 38 -6.24 -10.94 -9.88
C LEU A 38 -5.78 -11.55 -11.20
N ASN A 39 -6.65 -12.30 -11.88
CA ASN A 39 -6.32 -12.85 -13.20
C ASN A 39 -6.12 -11.75 -14.26
N GLU A 40 -6.87 -10.65 -14.18
CA GLU A 40 -6.65 -9.50 -15.06
C GLU A 40 -5.28 -8.84 -14.81
N GLN A 41 -4.93 -8.62 -13.54
CA GLN A 41 -3.60 -8.12 -13.18
C GLN A 41 -2.50 -9.07 -13.67
N LEU A 42 -2.68 -10.39 -13.47
CA LEU A 42 -1.73 -11.39 -13.97
C LEU A 42 -1.55 -11.29 -15.49
N ARG A 43 -2.62 -11.09 -16.26
CA ARG A 43 -2.52 -10.92 -17.72
C ARG A 43 -1.73 -9.66 -18.09
N ASN A 44 -1.98 -8.54 -17.40
CA ASN A 44 -1.33 -7.26 -17.68
C ASN A 44 0.16 -7.24 -17.31
N TRP A 45 0.53 -7.96 -16.25
CA TRP A 45 1.90 -8.02 -15.73
C TRP A 45 2.69 -9.23 -16.24
N ARG A 46 2.06 -10.10 -17.04
CA ARG A 46 2.71 -11.28 -17.59
C ARG A 46 3.91 -10.89 -18.43
N GLY A 47 5.10 -11.37 -18.03
CA GLY A 47 6.35 -11.09 -18.72
C GLY A 47 7.03 -9.79 -18.32
N ALA A 48 6.52 -9.07 -17.31
CA ALA A 48 7.25 -7.95 -16.72
C ALA A 48 8.62 -8.45 -16.19
N PRO A 49 9.73 -7.78 -16.53
CA PRO A 49 11.05 -8.21 -16.10
C PRO A 49 11.21 -8.04 -14.59
N TYR A 50 11.99 -8.94 -13.98
CA TYR A 50 12.35 -8.78 -12.58
C TYR A 50 13.32 -7.61 -12.39
N ARG A 51 13.07 -6.76 -11.40
CA ARG A 51 14.02 -5.72 -10.97
C ARG A 51 13.88 -5.52 -9.47
N TYR A 52 14.97 -5.70 -8.73
CA TYR A 52 14.99 -5.49 -7.27
C TYR A 52 14.54 -4.05 -6.91
N GLY A 53 13.58 -3.93 -6.00
CA GLY A 53 12.93 -2.66 -5.64
C GLY A 53 12.01 -2.09 -6.74
N GLY A 54 11.66 -2.90 -7.74
CA GLY A 54 10.83 -2.49 -8.87
C GLY A 54 9.36 -2.45 -8.52
N MET A 55 8.66 -1.40 -8.96
CA MET A 55 7.22 -1.20 -8.76
C MET A 55 6.53 -0.73 -10.06
N SER A 56 6.99 -1.23 -11.21
CA SER A 56 6.48 -0.78 -12.52
C SER A 56 6.58 -1.85 -13.60
N PRO A 57 5.82 -1.74 -14.72
CA PRO A 57 5.89 -2.71 -15.82
C PRO A 57 7.26 -2.85 -16.49
N ARG A 58 8.16 -1.88 -16.30
CA ARG A 58 9.56 -1.94 -16.79
C ARG A 58 10.49 -2.77 -15.90
N GLY A 59 10.01 -3.23 -14.75
CA GLY A 59 10.82 -3.87 -13.72
C GLY A 59 10.08 -3.91 -12.39
N VAL A 60 9.76 -5.12 -11.92
CA VAL A 60 9.01 -5.37 -10.68
C VAL A 60 9.69 -6.46 -9.84
N ASP A 61 9.57 -6.39 -8.51
CA ASP A 61 9.97 -7.48 -7.62
C ASP A 61 8.76 -8.16 -6.96
N CYS A 62 8.99 -9.11 -6.06
CA CYS A 62 7.91 -9.86 -5.41
C CYS A 62 7.08 -9.01 -4.43
N SER A 63 7.57 -7.84 -4.02
CA SER A 63 6.87 -6.91 -3.12
C SER A 63 6.16 -5.77 -3.86
N GLY A 64 6.46 -5.59 -5.15
CA GLY A 64 5.96 -4.52 -6.00
C GLY A 64 4.66 -4.81 -6.74
#